data_AF-A0A2R5G6I6-F1
#
_entry.id   AF-A0A2R5G6I6-F1
#
_cell.length_a   1.000
_cell.length_b   1.000
_cell.length_c   1.000
_cell.angle_alpha   90.00
_cell.angle_beta   90.00
_cell.angle_gamma   90.00
#
_symmetry.space_group_name_H-M   'P 1'
#
loop_
_entity.id
_entity.type
_entity.pdbx_description
1 polymer ?
#
loop_
_entity_poly.entity_id
_entity_poly.type
_entity_poly.pdbx_seq_one_letter_code
_entity_poly.pdbx_strand_id
1 'polypeptide(L)'
;MRPNEAEARTSSGRRSSSVSSSTSLTSHGSSGTGSQGSAGMGNRHLISANPFGYNAPVTVYEFVKMVFFVCSGIAIVRALLVFLLVLLAYLCARVATLGLDRDVGVYTAPMPRWRRLALKPVSGLSRAALFVFGFYHIEVIGSPSPEACLFTPNHVGLADLLLMYWLLLPSALSKAEAFKVPIVGTLFRGLQVIPVQRDSAEDKKRAVETIKRFADSRMHETDPDKRFPPILVFPQGTTANQDVITMFQRGAFTPGCPVQPVSLYYRWKHFNPAYIVCRKYDYYFLRHFCQFTLHARVRFLPLHMPSKEERENATLFADNVRNEIAADIHADTTEHCFEDAMLYRSALNIEEKRHKPRLFHVAKPEDKIDLGGLELKQIKDLFDPAQRAQALALKDAKVILERFVEADTDGDGFVDLPEFARAVGFDPESDQARRLFQFFDRDMSGMIDFRELLTGMATVHPFSSSKDKIRFAFELYDQDGDGLVSESELWRLWSLATESSNSQRFTKDSRQELRDLISAVRRRRSLSAAGEEASETATDGELRITLEEFQSLVARDSEVVATALSSMESRASSRDKKKSFFPFLMRRSSSSRFADAHLDGRELNSVPADAKQQSLKKDE
;
A
#
# COMPACT_ATOMS: atom_id res chain seq x y z
N MET A 1 74.28 -12.56 2.85
CA MET A 1 75.28 -12.16 1.85
C MET A 1 74.69 -11.05 0.99
N ARG A 2 75.33 -9.88 1.09
CA ARG A 2 75.32 -8.70 0.18
C ARG A 2 73.99 -8.01 -0.22
N PRO A 3 73.84 -6.73 0.16
CA PRO A 3 73.04 -5.72 -0.54
C PRO A 3 73.90 -4.94 -1.57
N ASN A 4 73.26 -4.07 -2.37
CA ASN A 4 73.80 -2.89 -3.07
C ASN A 4 72.54 -2.07 -3.45
N GLU A 5 72.20 -0.88 -2.93
CA GLU A 5 72.91 0.39 -2.68
C GLU A 5 73.48 1.13 -3.91
N ALA A 6 73.25 2.45 -3.85
CA ALA A 6 73.79 3.59 -4.63
C ALA A 6 73.12 3.87 -5.99
N GLU A 7 72.78 5.10 -6.41
CA GLU A 7 72.98 6.49 -5.93
C GLU A 7 72.08 7.39 -6.82
N ALA A 8 71.25 8.31 -6.30
CA ALA A 8 71.51 9.71 -5.95
C ALA A 8 71.93 10.66 -7.10
N ARG A 9 71.09 11.69 -7.36
CA ARG A 9 71.39 13.08 -7.83
C ARG A 9 70.06 13.87 -7.91
N THR A 10 69.62 14.56 -6.86
CA THR A 10 69.83 15.99 -6.49
C THR A 10 69.34 17.05 -7.49
N SER A 11 68.31 17.79 -7.01
CA SER A 11 68.01 19.25 -7.08
C SER A 11 68.02 19.96 -8.46
N SER A 12 67.15 20.94 -8.80
CA SER A 12 66.38 21.98 -8.12
C SER A 12 65.26 22.45 -9.10
N GLY A 13 64.09 22.97 -8.73
CA GLY A 13 63.87 24.32 -8.19
C GLY A 13 62.71 25.02 -8.94
N ARG A 14 61.58 25.19 -8.24
CA ARG A 14 60.42 26.12 -8.39
C ARG A 14 60.34 27.15 -9.54
N ARG A 15 59.12 27.27 -10.12
CA ARG A 15 58.21 28.47 -10.22
C ARG A 15 57.09 28.17 -11.23
N SER A 16 55.80 28.10 -10.85
CA SER A 16 54.77 29.15 -10.64
C SER A 16 54.14 29.78 -11.90
N SER A 17 52.83 30.06 -11.82
CA SER A 17 51.88 30.79 -12.70
C SER A 17 51.45 30.11 -14.01
N SER A 18 50.19 29.70 -14.24
CA SER A 18 48.87 30.38 -14.25
C SER A 18 48.60 31.23 -15.50
N VAL A 19 47.60 30.84 -16.30
CA VAL A 19 46.61 31.63 -17.11
C VAL A 19 45.74 30.55 -17.79
N SER A 20 44.47 30.25 -17.46
CA SER A 20 43.20 31.00 -17.40
C SER A 20 42.60 31.40 -18.76
N SER A 21 41.48 30.75 -19.14
CA SER A 21 40.25 31.32 -19.77
C SER A 21 39.49 30.22 -20.53
N SER A 22 38.15 30.08 -20.60
CA SER A 22 36.97 30.45 -19.79
C SER A 22 35.76 30.29 -20.73
N THR A 23 34.72 29.55 -20.33
CA THR A 23 33.28 29.76 -20.65
C THR A 23 32.49 28.57 -20.04
N SER A 24 31.96 28.62 -18.80
CA SER A 24 30.69 29.21 -18.30
C SER A 24 29.42 28.62 -18.95
N LEU A 25 28.69 27.74 -18.25
CA LEU A 25 27.50 27.98 -17.38
C LEU A 25 26.19 27.80 -18.18
N THR A 26 25.18 27.06 -17.71
CA THR A 26 24.33 27.44 -16.57
C THR A 26 23.80 26.26 -15.75
N SER A 27 24.02 26.33 -14.43
CA SER A 27 23.25 25.68 -13.38
C SER A 27 22.63 26.79 -12.53
N HIS A 28 21.32 26.75 -12.28
CA HIS A 28 20.68 27.62 -11.28
C HIS A 28 20.36 26.81 -10.03
N GLY A 29 20.99 27.20 -8.92
CA GLY A 29 20.47 27.02 -7.58
C GLY A 29 19.99 28.37 -7.05
N SER A 30 19.10 28.34 -6.05
CA SER A 30 18.80 29.48 -5.19
C SER A 30 19.00 29.08 -3.73
N SER A 31 19.73 29.92 -3.01
CA SER A 31 20.30 29.73 -1.68
C SER A 31 19.77 30.74 -0.66
N GLY A 32 19.82 30.37 0.63
CA GLY A 32 19.87 31.26 1.80
C GLY A 32 18.61 31.21 2.67
N THR A 33 18.64 31.14 4.00
CA THR A 33 19.65 31.55 4.99
C THR A 33 19.43 30.81 6.32
N GLY A 34 20.50 30.53 7.07
CA GLY A 34 20.42 29.96 8.41
C GLY A 34 20.19 31.01 9.50
N SER A 35 19.29 30.69 10.44
CA SER A 35 19.23 31.29 11.78
C SER A 35 19.13 30.17 12.81
N GLN A 36 20.04 30.15 13.78
CA GLN A 36 19.94 29.30 14.97
C GLN A 36 18.82 29.81 15.88
N GLY A 37 17.97 28.92 16.40
CA GLY A 37 17.01 29.26 17.44
C GLY A 37 15.94 28.19 17.71
N SER A 38 16.02 27.60 18.91
CA SER A 38 14.97 26.95 19.71
C SER A 38 14.32 25.64 19.24
N ALA A 39 14.33 24.68 20.16
CA ALA A 39 13.66 23.39 20.07
C ALA A 39 12.13 23.56 19.96
N GLY A 40 11.55 22.94 18.93
CA GLY A 40 10.12 22.74 18.76
C GLY A 40 9.88 21.46 17.98
N MET A 41 9.17 20.50 18.58
CA MET A 41 8.68 19.30 17.90
C MET A 41 7.66 19.72 16.84
N GLY A 42 8.03 19.69 15.56
CA GLY A 42 7.14 20.02 14.45
C GLY A 42 7.63 19.44 13.11
N ASN A 43 6.73 18.74 12.42
CA ASN A 43 6.83 18.18 11.07
C ASN A 43 7.92 17.14 10.78
N ARG A 44 7.58 15.86 11.01
CA ARG A 44 8.19 14.76 10.28
C ARG A 44 7.91 14.95 8.79
N HIS A 45 8.98 15.06 8.00
CA HIS A 45 8.98 15.11 6.54
C HIS A 45 7.91 14.18 5.93
N LEU A 46 6.97 14.75 5.18
CA LEU A 46 6.13 14.05 4.22
C LEU A 46 7.07 13.28 3.25
N ILE A 47 6.81 11.99 3.07
CA ILE A 47 7.56 11.16 2.10
C ILE A 47 7.31 11.74 0.70
N SER A 48 8.38 12.18 0.04
CA SER A 48 8.32 13.04 -1.16
C SER A 48 8.11 12.31 -2.50
N ALA A 49 7.92 10.99 -2.51
CA ALA A 49 7.83 10.21 -3.75
C ALA A 49 6.82 9.06 -3.70
N ASN A 50 5.88 9.06 -4.66
CA ASN A 50 4.87 8.03 -4.86
C ASN A 50 5.53 6.70 -5.34
N PRO A 51 5.51 5.61 -4.56
CA PRO A 51 6.14 4.33 -4.95
C PRO A 51 5.43 3.64 -6.13
N PHE A 52 4.20 4.06 -6.45
CA PHE A 52 3.37 3.53 -7.53
C PHE A 52 3.32 4.47 -8.76
N GLY A 53 4.06 5.57 -8.74
CA GLY A 53 4.19 6.46 -9.89
C GLY A 53 5.00 5.80 -11.02
N TYR A 54 4.42 5.73 -12.23
CA TYR A 54 5.11 5.24 -13.43
C TYR A 54 5.56 6.38 -14.35
N ASN A 55 6.83 6.78 -14.23
CA ASN A 55 7.46 7.78 -15.08
C ASN A 55 8.19 7.13 -16.26
N ALA A 56 7.47 6.85 -17.36
CA ALA A 56 8.10 6.37 -18.60
C ALA A 56 7.46 7.01 -19.85
N PRO A 57 7.69 8.31 -20.10
CA PRO A 57 7.08 9.04 -21.20
C PRO A 57 7.43 8.41 -22.54
N VAL A 58 6.48 8.44 -23.47
CA VAL A 58 6.73 8.07 -24.87
C VAL A 58 7.34 9.27 -25.57
N THR A 59 8.66 9.40 -25.45
CA THR A 59 9.40 10.42 -26.19
C THR A 59 9.35 10.16 -27.70
N VAL A 60 9.66 11.17 -28.52
CA VAL A 60 9.79 11.00 -29.98
C VAL A 60 10.74 9.86 -30.32
N TYR A 61 11.84 9.72 -29.57
CA TYR A 61 12.78 8.60 -29.70
C TYR A 61 12.10 7.25 -29.44
N GLU A 62 11.34 7.10 -28.36
CA GLU A 62 10.63 5.85 -28.07
C GLU A 62 9.61 5.53 -29.16
N PHE A 63 8.88 6.53 -29.65
CA PHE A 63 7.90 6.35 -30.72
C PHE A 63 8.55 5.84 -32.00
N VAL A 64 9.58 6.53 -32.50
CA VAL A 64 10.31 6.14 -33.71
C VAL A 64 10.95 4.76 -33.54
N LYS A 65 11.53 4.47 -32.38
CA LYS A 65 12.09 3.15 -32.05
C LYS A 65 11.04 2.05 -32.10
N MET A 66 9.87 2.25 -31.49
CA MET A 66 8.78 1.28 -31.54
C MET A 66 8.31 1.03 -32.98
N VAL A 67 8.14 2.09 -33.78
CA VAL A 67 7.78 1.96 -35.20
C VAL A 67 8.82 1.13 -35.95
N PHE A 68 10.12 1.39 -35.76
CA PHE A 68 11.18 0.60 -36.37
C PHE A 68 11.10 -0.90 -36.00
N PHE A 69 10.98 -1.22 -34.71
CA PHE A 69 10.93 -2.62 -34.24
C PHE A 69 9.68 -3.37 -34.71
N VAL A 70 8.55 -2.67 -34.83
CA VAL A 70 7.30 -3.24 -35.34
C VAL A 70 7.37 -3.43 -36.86
N CYS A 71 7.75 -2.40 -37.62
CA CYS A 71 7.81 -2.47 -39.08
C CYS A 71 8.89 -3.43 -39.61
N SER A 72 10.01 -3.57 -38.90
CA SER A 72 11.05 -4.56 -39.25
C SER A 72 10.68 -6.00 -38.88
N GLY A 73 9.58 -6.22 -38.15
CA GLY A 73 9.16 -7.54 -37.67
C GLY A 73 9.96 -8.09 -36.48
N ILE A 74 10.99 -7.38 -36.01
CA ILE A 74 11.85 -7.82 -34.88
C ILE A 74 11.01 -8.01 -33.60
N ALA A 75 10.06 -7.12 -33.33
CA ALA A 75 9.20 -7.22 -32.16
C ALA A 75 8.37 -8.52 -32.18
N ILE A 76 7.86 -8.92 -33.35
CA ILE A 76 7.09 -10.15 -33.54
C ILE A 76 7.98 -11.37 -33.33
N VAL A 77 9.17 -11.38 -33.92
CA VAL A 77 10.15 -12.46 -33.73
C VAL A 77 10.49 -12.64 -32.24
N ARG A 78 10.74 -11.54 -31.52
CA ARG A 78 10.99 -11.58 -30.08
C ARG A 78 9.80 -12.14 -29.29
N ALA A 79 8.57 -11.74 -29.62
CA ALA A 79 7.37 -12.27 -28.99
C ALA A 79 7.23 -13.80 -29.22
N LEU A 80 7.45 -14.28 -30.44
CA LEU A 80 7.43 -15.70 -30.77
C LEU A 80 8.54 -16.49 -30.05
N LEU A 81 9.74 -15.91 -29.93
CA LEU A 81 10.83 -16.52 -29.17
C LEU A 81 10.50 -16.64 -27.68
N VAL A 82 9.89 -15.62 -27.06
CA VAL A 82 9.43 -15.74 -25.66
C VAL A 82 8.41 -16.87 -25.52
N PHE A 83 7.45 -16.97 -26.45
CA PHE A 83 6.49 -18.07 -26.43
C PHE A 83 7.16 -19.45 -26.53
N LEU A 84 8.12 -19.60 -27.45
CA LEU A 84 8.91 -20.82 -27.58
C LEU A 84 9.68 -21.16 -26.29
N LEU A 85 10.33 -20.18 -25.67
CA LEU A 85 11.08 -20.38 -24.43
C LEU A 85 10.16 -20.80 -23.26
N VAL A 86 8.97 -20.22 -23.16
CA VAL A 86 7.96 -20.63 -22.17
C VAL A 86 7.47 -22.06 -22.44
N LEU A 87 7.26 -22.43 -23.70
CA LEU A 87 6.89 -23.80 -24.07
C LEU A 87 7.99 -24.80 -23.71
N LEU A 88 9.26 -24.47 -23.97
CA LEU A 88 10.40 -25.32 -23.60
C LEU A 88 10.50 -25.48 -22.08
N ALA A 89 10.34 -24.40 -21.31
CA ALA A 89 10.33 -24.45 -19.86
C ALA A 89 9.18 -25.33 -19.34
N TYR A 90 8.00 -25.20 -19.96
CA TYR A 90 6.86 -26.06 -19.69
C TYR A 90 7.17 -27.53 -19.95
N LEU A 91 7.81 -27.89 -21.06
CA LEU A 91 8.18 -29.27 -21.35
C LEU A 91 9.14 -29.84 -20.28
N CYS A 92 10.14 -29.07 -19.86
CA CYS A 92 11.01 -29.44 -18.74
C CYS A 92 10.21 -29.72 -17.47
N ALA A 93 9.27 -28.83 -17.13
CA ALA A 93 8.41 -29.00 -15.97
C ALA A 93 7.41 -30.17 -16.12
N ARG A 94 6.92 -30.47 -17.33
CA ARG A 94 6.07 -31.63 -17.58
C ARG A 94 6.81 -32.92 -17.31
N VAL A 95 8.04 -33.06 -17.81
CA VAL A 95 8.92 -34.21 -17.50
C VAL A 95 9.14 -34.30 -15.99
N ALA A 96 9.49 -33.18 -15.35
CA ALA A 96 9.74 -33.14 -13.92
C ALA A 96 8.50 -33.45 -13.07
N THR A 97 7.28 -33.29 -13.59
CA THR A 97 6.03 -33.51 -12.86
C THR A 97 5.29 -34.80 -13.26
N LEU A 98 5.87 -35.64 -14.13
CA LEU A 98 5.25 -36.92 -14.52
C LEU A 98 4.97 -37.81 -13.31
N GLY A 99 3.74 -38.27 -13.17
CA GLY A 99 3.34 -39.15 -12.07
C GLY A 99 3.30 -38.51 -10.68
N LEU A 100 3.33 -37.17 -10.57
CA LEU A 100 2.99 -36.49 -9.32
C LEU A 100 1.48 -36.27 -9.24
N ASP A 101 0.91 -36.52 -8.06
CA ASP A 101 -0.46 -36.16 -7.78
C ASP A 101 -0.70 -34.66 -7.96
N ARG A 102 -1.92 -34.33 -8.38
CA ARG A 102 -2.28 -32.95 -8.71
C ARG A 102 -2.55 -32.08 -7.49
N ASP A 103 -2.45 -32.64 -6.28
CA ASP A 103 -2.74 -31.95 -5.04
C ASP A 103 -1.85 -30.71 -4.91
N VAL A 104 -2.52 -29.56 -4.93
CA VAL A 104 -1.87 -28.27 -5.04
C VAL A 104 -1.25 -27.91 -3.70
N GLY A 105 0.05 -27.62 -3.67
CA GLY A 105 0.64 -26.79 -2.62
C GLY A 105 1.02 -27.48 -1.32
N VAL A 106 0.88 -28.80 -1.20
CA VAL A 106 1.29 -29.55 0.00
C VAL A 106 2.56 -30.34 -0.32
N TYR A 107 3.73 -29.70 -0.15
CA TYR A 107 5.01 -30.33 -0.43
C TYR A 107 5.58 -31.03 0.80
N THR A 108 5.35 -32.33 0.95
CA THR A 108 5.86 -33.11 2.09
C THR A 108 7.37 -33.40 2.01
N ALA A 109 7.93 -33.44 0.80
CA ALA A 109 9.34 -33.72 0.55
C ALA A 109 9.89 -32.89 -0.63
N PRO A 110 11.21 -32.66 -0.72
CA PRO A 110 11.82 -32.06 -1.90
C PRO A 110 11.72 -33.00 -3.12
N MET A 111 11.78 -32.41 -4.30
CA MET A 111 11.79 -33.17 -5.55
C MET A 111 13.02 -34.08 -5.65
N PRO A 112 12.88 -35.36 -6.03
CA PRO A 112 14.02 -36.26 -6.30
C PRO A 112 15.05 -35.69 -7.28
N ARG A 113 16.31 -36.15 -7.17
CA ARG A 113 17.44 -35.71 -8.01
C ARG A 113 17.10 -35.61 -9.50
N TRP A 114 16.52 -36.66 -10.09
CA TRP A 114 16.23 -36.70 -11.52
C TRP A 114 15.20 -35.64 -11.96
N ARG A 115 14.20 -35.35 -11.13
CA ARG A 115 13.20 -34.30 -11.39
C ARG A 115 13.83 -32.92 -11.33
N ARG A 116 14.74 -32.69 -10.37
CA ARG A 116 15.51 -31.44 -10.27
C ARG A 116 16.45 -31.26 -11.45
N LEU A 117 17.10 -32.33 -11.91
CA LEU A 117 17.93 -32.32 -13.12
C LEU A 117 17.09 -31.96 -14.36
N ALA A 118 15.87 -32.48 -14.48
CA ALA A 118 14.95 -32.12 -15.56
C ALA A 118 14.55 -30.63 -15.56
N LEU A 119 14.57 -29.96 -14.39
CA LEU A 119 14.27 -28.54 -14.25
C LEU A 119 15.49 -27.62 -14.43
N LYS A 120 16.73 -28.12 -14.31
CA LYS A 120 17.94 -27.29 -14.47
C LYS A 120 17.96 -26.45 -15.76
N PRO A 121 17.51 -26.93 -16.93
CA PRO A 121 17.46 -26.11 -18.15
C PRO A 121 16.62 -24.83 -18.01
N VAL A 122 15.64 -24.79 -17.11
CA VAL A 122 14.79 -23.61 -16.88
C VAL A 122 15.60 -22.38 -16.46
N SER A 123 16.73 -22.55 -15.76
CA SER A 123 17.65 -21.44 -15.44
C SER A 123 18.23 -20.81 -16.71
N GLY A 124 18.73 -21.63 -17.65
CA GLY A 124 19.24 -21.18 -18.94
C GLY A 124 18.16 -20.56 -19.82
N LEU A 125 16.96 -21.12 -19.83
CA LEU A 125 15.80 -20.57 -20.54
C LEU A 125 15.38 -19.21 -19.96
N SER A 126 15.49 -19.02 -18.64
CA SER A 126 15.23 -17.72 -18.00
C SER A 126 16.25 -16.67 -18.43
N ARG A 127 17.54 -17.04 -18.54
CA ARG A 127 18.59 -16.14 -19.09
C ARG A 127 18.37 -15.80 -20.56
N ALA A 128 17.92 -16.79 -21.36
CA ALA A 128 17.56 -16.58 -22.76
C ALA A 128 16.34 -15.65 -22.89
N ALA A 129 15.33 -15.79 -22.03
CA ALA A 129 14.17 -14.89 -22.02
C ALA A 129 14.58 -13.45 -21.70
N LEU A 130 15.45 -13.24 -20.70
CA LEU A 130 16.04 -11.94 -20.40
C LEU A 130 16.77 -11.34 -21.62
N PHE A 131 17.52 -12.15 -22.37
CA PHE A 131 18.17 -11.72 -23.62
C PHE A 131 17.13 -11.28 -24.67
N VAL A 132 16.05 -12.04 -24.87
CA VAL A 132 14.97 -11.67 -25.81
C VAL A 132 14.29 -10.36 -25.42
N PHE A 133 14.15 -10.09 -24.11
CA PHE A 133 13.66 -8.81 -23.59
C PHE A 133 14.67 -7.64 -23.71
N GLY A 134 15.90 -7.90 -24.16
CA GLY A 134 16.93 -6.88 -24.36
C GLY A 134 17.92 -6.72 -23.20
N PHE A 135 17.84 -7.54 -22.15
CA PHE A 135 18.83 -7.57 -21.05
C PHE A 135 20.12 -8.28 -21.48
N TYR A 136 20.89 -7.59 -22.29
CA TYR A 136 22.20 -8.05 -22.77
C TYR A 136 23.27 -7.87 -21.71
N HIS A 137 23.17 -6.80 -20.93
CA HIS A 137 24.14 -6.45 -19.88
C HIS A 137 23.48 -6.59 -18.50
N ILE A 138 23.85 -7.65 -17.80
CA ILE A 138 23.42 -7.88 -16.42
C ILE A 138 24.66 -7.98 -15.54
N GLU A 139 24.83 -7.04 -14.63
CA GLU A 139 25.91 -7.01 -13.65
C GLU A 139 25.49 -7.83 -12.43
N VAL A 140 26.24 -8.88 -12.08
CA VAL A 140 25.97 -9.71 -10.90
C VAL A 140 27.11 -9.51 -9.90
N ILE A 141 26.79 -8.99 -8.72
CA ILE A 141 27.75 -8.67 -7.65
C ILE A 141 27.48 -9.59 -6.46
N GLY A 142 28.54 -10.19 -5.93
CA GLY A 142 28.44 -11.19 -4.87
C GLY A 142 27.92 -12.55 -5.36
N SER A 143 27.59 -13.43 -4.43
CA SER A 143 27.11 -14.78 -4.74
C SER A 143 26.05 -15.26 -3.75
N PRO A 144 25.15 -16.17 -4.16
CA PRO A 144 24.23 -16.83 -3.24
C PRO A 144 24.97 -17.56 -2.12
N SER A 145 24.57 -17.32 -0.87
CA SER A 145 25.09 -18.01 0.30
C SER A 145 24.41 -19.37 0.46
N PRO A 146 25.16 -20.47 0.65
CA PRO A 146 24.58 -21.79 0.92
C PRO A 146 23.75 -21.86 2.22
N GLU A 147 24.08 -20.99 3.18
CA GLU A 147 23.44 -20.87 4.50
C GLU A 147 22.15 -20.05 4.45
N ALA A 148 21.91 -19.31 3.36
CA ALA A 148 20.67 -18.57 3.18
C ALA A 148 19.48 -19.53 3.10
N CYS A 149 18.51 -19.33 3.99
CA CYS A 149 17.25 -20.04 3.95
C CYS A 149 16.27 -19.35 3.01
N LEU A 150 16.31 -18.01 3.01
CA LEU A 150 15.42 -17.15 2.28
C LEU A 150 16.22 -16.06 1.53
N PHE A 151 15.84 -15.81 0.28
CA PHE A 151 16.30 -14.69 -0.52
C PHE A 151 15.20 -13.65 -0.62
N THR A 152 15.53 -12.40 -0.28
CA THR A 152 14.55 -11.29 -0.26
C THR A 152 15.02 -10.13 -1.14
N PRO A 153 14.60 -10.10 -2.41
CA PRO A 153 14.81 -8.93 -3.27
C PRO A 153 13.76 -7.83 -3.10
N ASN A 154 14.13 -6.58 -3.42
CA ASN A 154 13.13 -5.56 -3.81
C ASN A 154 12.41 -5.99 -5.10
N HIS A 155 11.21 -5.48 -5.34
CA HIS A 155 10.35 -5.90 -6.43
C HIS A 155 9.97 -4.73 -7.35
N VAL A 156 10.63 -4.65 -8.49
CA VAL A 156 10.49 -3.57 -9.47
C VAL A 156 9.64 -4.01 -10.66
N GLY A 157 9.78 -5.26 -11.13
CA GLY A 157 9.02 -5.71 -12.28
C GLY A 157 9.13 -7.19 -12.63
N LEU A 158 8.62 -7.53 -13.83
CA LEU A 158 8.58 -8.92 -14.29
C LEU A 158 9.96 -9.55 -14.46
N ALA A 159 10.97 -8.74 -14.83
CA ALA A 159 12.34 -9.21 -15.04
C ALA A 159 12.96 -9.78 -13.76
N ASP A 160 12.53 -9.31 -12.57
CA ASP A 160 13.03 -9.77 -11.27
C ASP A 160 12.93 -11.29 -11.14
N LEU A 161 11.78 -11.84 -11.51
CA LEU A 161 11.52 -13.28 -11.38
C LEU A 161 12.41 -14.09 -12.35
N LEU A 162 12.63 -13.59 -13.57
CA LEU A 162 13.54 -14.24 -14.53
C LEU A 162 15.00 -14.18 -14.06
N LEU A 163 15.42 -13.07 -13.46
CA LEU A 163 16.75 -12.92 -12.86
C LEU A 163 16.93 -13.93 -11.73
N MET A 164 15.94 -14.05 -10.84
CA MET A 164 16.02 -14.99 -9.72
C MET A 164 15.96 -16.45 -10.18
N TYR A 165 15.15 -16.80 -11.18
CA TYR A 165 15.15 -18.17 -11.73
C TYR A 165 16.44 -18.53 -12.46
N TRP A 166 17.06 -17.57 -13.13
CA TRP A 166 18.38 -17.77 -13.72
C TRP A 166 19.44 -18.04 -12.65
N LEU A 167 19.49 -17.22 -11.59
CA LEU A 167 20.57 -17.24 -10.61
C LEU A 167 20.41 -18.31 -9.52
N LEU A 168 19.17 -18.62 -9.12
CA LEU A 168 18.89 -19.46 -7.94
C LEU A 168 18.03 -20.70 -8.25
N LEU A 169 17.23 -20.64 -9.32
CA LEU A 169 16.13 -21.58 -9.58
C LEU A 169 15.29 -21.90 -8.31
N PRO A 170 14.73 -20.87 -7.63
CA PRO A 170 14.17 -21.02 -6.28
C PRO A 170 12.72 -21.51 -6.28
N SER A 171 12.21 -21.83 -5.09
CA SER A 171 10.77 -21.89 -4.83
C SER A 171 10.27 -20.51 -4.43
N ALA A 172 9.39 -19.94 -5.24
CA ALA A 172 8.78 -18.62 -5.02
C ALA A 172 7.38 -18.75 -4.40
N LEU A 173 6.81 -17.61 -3.98
CA LEU A 173 5.40 -17.53 -3.56
C LEU A 173 4.55 -17.01 -4.72
N SER A 174 3.35 -17.58 -4.90
CA SER A 174 2.40 -17.10 -5.93
C SER A 174 0.95 -17.27 -5.50
N LYS A 175 0.06 -16.50 -6.12
CA LYS A 175 -1.40 -16.65 -5.97
C LYS A 175 -1.86 -18.06 -6.33
N ALA A 176 -2.76 -18.64 -5.53
CA ALA A 176 -3.27 -19.99 -5.76
C ALA A 176 -3.99 -20.15 -7.11
N GLU A 177 -4.64 -19.09 -7.60
CA GLU A 177 -5.33 -19.07 -8.89
C GLU A 177 -4.38 -19.34 -10.07
N ALA A 178 -3.12 -18.92 -9.95
CA ALA A 178 -2.13 -19.13 -11.01
C ALA A 178 -1.79 -20.62 -11.22
N PHE A 179 -2.07 -21.49 -10.24
CA PHE A 179 -1.92 -22.94 -10.40
C PHE A 179 -2.98 -23.58 -11.30
N LYS A 180 -4.11 -22.88 -11.53
CA LYS A 180 -5.18 -23.32 -12.43
C LYS A 180 -4.81 -23.15 -13.91
N VAL A 181 -3.86 -22.27 -14.22
CA VAL A 181 -3.38 -22.05 -15.59
C VAL A 181 -2.49 -23.24 -16.00
N PRO A 182 -2.78 -23.98 -17.08
CA PRO A 182 -2.10 -25.26 -17.35
C PRO A 182 -0.57 -25.17 -17.46
N ILE A 183 -0.06 -24.17 -18.18
CA ILE A 183 1.38 -23.97 -18.39
C ILE A 183 2.05 -23.53 -17.07
N VAL A 184 1.54 -22.46 -16.48
CA VAL A 184 2.09 -21.84 -15.26
C VAL A 184 1.98 -22.79 -14.06
N GLY A 185 0.83 -23.43 -13.86
CA GLY A 185 0.61 -24.37 -12.77
C GLY A 185 1.44 -25.64 -12.85
N THR A 186 1.88 -26.05 -14.06
CA THR A 186 2.85 -27.15 -14.21
C THR A 186 4.24 -26.69 -13.78
N LEU A 187 4.70 -25.53 -14.24
CA LEU A 187 5.97 -24.93 -13.84
C LEU A 187 6.04 -24.77 -12.32
N PHE A 188 4.96 -24.24 -11.72
CA PHE A 188 4.87 -24.01 -10.28
C PHE A 188 4.97 -25.29 -9.47
N ARG A 189 4.31 -26.37 -9.91
CA ARG A 189 4.44 -27.68 -9.27
C ARG A 189 5.85 -28.24 -9.37
N GLY A 190 6.49 -28.11 -10.54
CA GLY A 190 7.88 -28.53 -10.74
C GLY A 190 8.85 -27.80 -9.81
N LEU A 191 8.71 -26.48 -9.72
CA LEU A 191 9.56 -25.60 -8.91
C LEU A 191 9.17 -25.56 -7.42
N GLN A 192 8.17 -26.36 -7.01
CA GLN A 192 7.62 -26.39 -5.65
C GLN A 192 7.19 -25.00 -5.13
N VAL A 193 6.60 -24.16 -5.99
CA VAL A 193 6.11 -22.80 -5.66
C VAL A 193 5.05 -22.88 -4.57
N ILE A 194 5.12 -22.01 -3.57
CA ILE A 194 4.22 -21.98 -2.42
C ILE A 194 2.96 -21.17 -2.79
N PRO A 195 1.76 -21.78 -2.78
CA PRO A 195 0.52 -21.03 -3.05
C PRO A 195 0.12 -20.16 -1.86
N VAL A 196 -0.40 -18.98 -2.16
CA VAL A 196 -0.92 -18.03 -1.17
C VAL A 196 -2.28 -17.51 -1.61
N GLN A 197 -3.30 -17.65 -0.75
CA GLN A 197 -4.55 -16.91 -0.86
C GLN A 197 -4.55 -15.82 0.21
N ARG A 198 -4.66 -14.56 -0.22
CA ARG A 198 -4.53 -13.40 0.69
C ARG A 198 -5.83 -13.06 1.43
N ASP A 199 -6.95 -13.66 1.04
CA ASP A 199 -8.27 -13.39 1.62
C ASP A 199 -8.65 -14.40 2.72
N SER A 200 -7.94 -15.53 2.81
CA SER A 200 -8.19 -16.60 3.78
C SER A 200 -7.11 -16.60 4.87
N ALA A 201 -7.53 -16.49 6.13
CA ALA A 201 -6.63 -16.53 7.28
C ALA A 201 -5.92 -17.89 7.43
N GLU A 202 -6.62 -18.98 7.08
CA GLU A 202 -6.08 -20.34 7.11
C GLU A 202 -4.99 -20.53 6.04
N ASP A 203 -5.19 -19.97 4.84
CA ASP A 203 -4.20 -20.06 3.77
C ASP A 203 -2.92 -19.28 4.06
N LYS A 204 -3.04 -18.12 4.70
CA LYS A 204 -1.87 -17.38 5.19
C LYS A 204 -1.08 -18.21 6.21
N LYS A 205 -1.77 -18.90 7.13
CA LYS A 205 -1.12 -19.80 8.10
C LYS A 205 -0.41 -20.96 7.40
N ARG A 206 -1.06 -21.61 6.43
CA ARG A 206 -0.46 -22.70 5.63
C ARG A 206 0.78 -22.26 4.86
N ALA A 207 0.75 -21.06 4.27
CA ALA A 207 1.91 -20.51 3.58
C ALA A 207 3.08 -20.29 4.54
N VAL A 208 2.83 -19.68 5.70
CA VAL A 208 3.87 -19.46 6.74
C VAL A 208 4.42 -20.79 7.25
N GLU A 209 3.58 -21.79 7.50
CA GLU A 209 4.01 -23.12 7.92
C GLU A 209 4.87 -23.81 6.85
N THR A 210 4.51 -23.67 5.58
CA THR A 210 5.32 -24.20 4.46
C THR A 210 6.69 -23.52 4.38
N ILE A 211 6.74 -22.20 4.56
CA ILE A 211 8.00 -21.43 4.60
C ILE A 211 8.87 -21.92 5.76
N LYS A 212 8.29 -22.09 6.97
CA LYS A 212 9.00 -22.63 8.14
C LYS A 212 9.60 -24.00 7.83
N ARG A 213 8.80 -24.92 7.30
CA ARG A 213 9.28 -26.26 6.90
C ARG A 213 10.44 -26.21 5.90
N PHE A 214 10.35 -25.34 4.90
CA PHE A 214 11.40 -25.20 3.90
C PHE A 214 12.67 -24.64 4.53
N ALA A 215 12.54 -23.60 5.38
CA ALA A 215 13.64 -23.00 6.12
C ALA A 215 14.31 -24.02 7.05
N ASP A 216 13.53 -24.75 7.86
CA ASP A 216 14.03 -25.79 8.76
C ASP A 216 14.85 -26.84 8.01
N SER A 217 14.38 -27.28 6.83
CA SER A 217 15.16 -28.20 6.00
C SER A 217 16.49 -27.61 5.57
N ARG A 218 16.57 -26.31 5.27
CA ARG A 218 17.82 -25.68 4.82
C ARG A 218 18.80 -25.47 5.97
N MET A 219 18.29 -25.25 7.18
CA MET A 219 19.11 -25.05 8.39
C MET A 219 19.70 -26.35 8.91
N HIS A 220 18.93 -27.45 8.85
CA HIS A 220 19.28 -28.68 9.57
C HIS A 220 19.66 -29.86 8.66
N GLU A 221 19.19 -29.90 7.41
CA GLU A 221 19.49 -31.01 6.52
C GLU A 221 20.86 -30.84 5.85
N THR A 222 21.73 -31.83 6.05
CA THR A 222 23.08 -31.85 5.49
C THR A 222 23.12 -32.50 4.12
N ASP A 223 22.17 -33.38 3.80
CA ASP A 223 22.04 -34.00 2.49
C ASP A 223 21.40 -33.01 1.48
N PRO A 224 22.13 -32.59 0.44
CA PRO A 224 21.59 -31.68 -0.57
C PRO A 224 20.35 -32.21 -1.29
N ASP A 225 20.09 -33.53 -1.26
CA ASP A 225 18.91 -34.11 -1.89
C ASP A 225 17.64 -34.03 -1.08
N LYS A 226 17.80 -33.97 0.23
CA LYS A 226 16.70 -33.89 1.20
C LYS A 226 16.39 -32.44 1.58
N ARG A 227 17.20 -31.50 1.09
CA ARG A 227 16.99 -30.06 1.26
C ARG A 227 15.95 -29.52 0.25
N PHE A 228 14.98 -28.74 0.74
CA PHE A 228 14.08 -27.99 -0.15
C PHE A 228 14.85 -26.91 -0.96
N PRO A 229 14.35 -26.52 -2.14
CA PRO A 229 14.93 -25.44 -2.92
C PRO A 229 15.01 -24.13 -2.10
N PRO A 230 15.95 -23.22 -2.44
CA PRO A 230 16.00 -21.90 -1.81
C PRO A 230 14.64 -21.20 -1.89
N ILE A 231 14.22 -20.54 -0.82
CA ILE A 231 12.96 -19.80 -0.81
C ILE A 231 13.22 -18.40 -1.38
N LEU A 232 12.37 -17.96 -2.30
CA LEU A 232 12.35 -16.59 -2.82
C LEU A 232 11.06 -15.90 -2.38
N VAL A 233 11.19 -14.84 -1.59
CA VAL A 233 10.06 -13.97 -1.24
C VAL A 233 10.36 -12.57 -1.74
N PHE A 234 9.41 -11.96 -2.45
CA PHE A 234 9.37 -10.52 -2.67
C PHE A 234 8.57 -9.87 -1.54
N PRO A 235 9.20 -9.42 -0.45
CA PRO A 235 8.51 -9.03 0.77
C PRO A 235 7.61 -7.80 0.59
N GLN A 236 7.82 -6.96 -0.43
CA GLN A 236 6.90 -5.86 -0.78
C GLN A 236 5.48 -6.34 -1.11
N GLY A 237 5.33 -7.59 -1.58
CA GLY A 237 4.03 -8.19 -1.91
C GLY A 237 3.34 -7.61 -3.16
N THR A 238 3.92 -6.59 -3.77
CA THR A 238 3.59 -5.95 -5.05
C THR A 238 4.86 -5.42 -5.69
N THR A 239 4.80 -5.04 -6.96
CA THR A 239 5.84 -4.26 -7.62
C THR A 239 5.68 -2.76 -7.32
N ALA A 240 6.81 -2.07 -7.19
CA ALA A 240 6.91 -0.62 -7.00
C ALA A 240 8.01 -0.04 -7.92
N ASN A 241 8.20 1.28 -7.91
CA ASN A 241 9.42 1.85 -8.49
C ASN A 241 10.66 1.43 -7.67
N GLN A 242 11.83 1.77 -8.20
CA GLN A 242 13.12 1.51 -7.57
C GLN A 242 13.63 2.69 -6.74
N ASP A 243 12.91 3.81 -6.73
CA ASP A 243 13.31 5.04 -6.05
C ASP A 243 12.87 5.02 -4.57
N VAL A 244 11.80 4.28 -4.27
CA VAL A 244 11.27 4.10 -2.92
C VAL A 244 10.93 2.64 -2.66
N ILE A 245 11.41 2.09 -1.54
CA ILE A 245 11.09 0.73 -1.08
C ILE A 245 9.90 0.75 -0.12
N THR A 246 8.79 0.15 -0.56
CA THR A 246 7.58 -0.04 0.25
C THR A 246 7.79 -0.99 1.43
N MET A 247 6.83 -1.00 2.36
CA MET A 247 6.88 -1.84 3.56
C MET A 247 7.02 -3.33 3.22
N PHE A 248 7.84 -4.04 4.00
CA PHE A 248 8.02 -5.48 3.87
C PHE A 248 6.98 -6.26 4.69
N GLN A 249 6.41 -7.31 4.11
CA GLN A 249 5.46 -8.18 4.77
C GLN A 249 6.16 -9.10 5.79
N ARG A 250 5.90 -8.87 7.08
CA ARG A 250 6.47 -9.62 8.22
C ARG A 250 6.28 -11.13 8.20
N GLY A 251 5.28 -11.64 7.46
CA GLY A 251 4.98 -13.08 7.41
C GLY A 251 6.16 -13.92 6.88
N ALA A 252 6.96 -13.35 5.99
CA ALA A 252 8.15 -14.00 5.44
C ALA A 252 9.29 -14.14 6.46
N PHE A 253 9.33 -13.26 7.45
CA PHE A 253 10.41 -13.15 8.45
C PHE A 253 10.06 -13.84 9.77
N THR A 254 8.81 -14.31 9.92
CA THR A 254 8.33 -15.05 11.10
C THR A 254 9.15 -16.32 11.44
N PRO A 255 9.78 -17.04 10.49
CA PRO A 255 10.65 -18.17 10.83
C PRO A 255 11.92 -17.79 11.61
N GLY A 256 12.38 -16.54 11.57
CA GLY A 256 13.62 -16.13 12.25
C GLY A 256 14.89 -16.83 11.73
N CYS A 257 14.89 -17.24 10.46
CA CYS A 257 16.00 -17.92 9.80
C CYS A 257 16.95 -16.94 9.07
N PRO A 258 18.20 -17.32 8.77
CA PRO A 258 19.13 -16.52 7.97
C PRO A 258 18.54 -16.11 6.61
N VAL A 259 18.57 -14.81 6.33
CA VAL A 259 18.06 -14.20 5.09
C VAL A 259 19.24 -13.63 4.32
N GLN A 260 19.29 -13.86 3.01
CA GLN A 260 20.19 -13.10 2.15
C GLN A 260 19.39 -12.03 1.40
N PRO A 261 19.58 -10.74 1.74
CA PRO A 261 18.98 -9.65 1.00
C PRO A 261 19.58 -9.59 -0.41
N VAL A 262 18.76 -9.22 -1.38
CA VAL A 262 19.18 -9.04 -2.76
C VAL A 262 18.73 -7.67 -3.24
N SER A 263 19.61 -6.87 -3.81
CA SER A 263 19.19 -5.63 -4.46
C SER A 263 19.12 -5.81 -5.96
N LEU A 264 18.02 -5.35 -6.54
CA LEU A 264 17.74 -5.29 -7.96
C LEU A 264 17.65 -3.83 -8.38
N TYR A 265 18.47 -3.44 -9.34
CA TYR A 265 18.50 -2.08 -9.84
C TYR A 265 18.50 -2.07 -11.36
N TYR A 266 17.64 -1.24 -11.97
CA TYR A 266 17.50 -1.13 -13.41
C TYR A 266 17.93 0.26 -13.87
N ARG A 267 18.95 0.32 -14.73
CA ARG A 267 19.36 1.59 -15.33
C ARG A 267 18.49 1.87 -16.55
N TRP A 268 17.79 3.00 -16.53
CA TRP A 268 16.93 3.43 -17.63
C TRP A 268 17.05 4.93 -17.92
N LYS A 269 16.57 5.32 -19.10
CA LYS A 269 16.50 6.74 -19.55
C LYS A 269 15.21 7.04 -20.29
N HIS A 270 14.90 6.23 -21.31
CA HIS A 270 13.72 6.42 -22.16
C HIS A 270 12.62 5.36 -21.92
N PHE A 271 12.99 4.22 -21.33
CA PHE A 271 12.07 3.15 -21.00
C PHE A 271 12.39 2.59 -19.62
N ASN A 272 11.49 2.82 -18.66
CA ASN A 272 11.57 2.20 -17.34
C ASN A 272 10.98 0.77 -17.40
N PRO A 273 11.77 -0.29 -17.15
CA PRO A 273 11.30 -1.67 -17.18
C PRO A 273 10.47 -2.04 -15.94
N ALA A 274 10.34 -1.14 -14.95
CA ALA A 274 9.50 -1.35 -13.79
C ALA A 274 8.06 -1.63 -14.21
N TYR A 275 7.49 -2.70 -13.66
CA TYR A 275 6.09 -3.05 -13.86
C TYR A 275 5.30 -2.44 -12.73
N ILE A 276 5.10 -1.14 -12.76
CA ILE A 276 4.35 -0.44 -11.71
C ILE A 276 2.88 -0.45 -12.11
N VAL A 277 2.04 -1.08 -11.28
CA VAL A 277 0.57 -1.17 -11.40
C VAL A 277 0.07 -0.88 -12.83
N CYS A 278 0.51 -1.72 -13.78
CA CYS A 278 0.47 -1.31 -15.19
C CYS A 278 -0.93 -1.52 -15.78
N ARG A 279 -1.36 -0.55 -16.59
CA ARG A 279 -2.70 -0.42 -17.16
C ARG A 279 -2.98 -1.45 -18.29
N LYS A 280 -1.96 -1.83 -19.10
CA LYS A 280 -2.11 -2.68 -20.30
C LYS A 280 -0.91 -3.61 -20.54
N TYR A 281 -1.11 -4.92 -20.35
CA TYR A 281 -0.05 -5.94 -20.45
C TYR A 281 0.55 -6.00 -21.87
N ASP A 282 -0.29 -5.98 -22.89
CA ASP A 282 0.08 -5.98 -24.30
C ASP A 282 1.01 -4.81 -24.65
N TYR A 283 0.67 -3.59 -24.22
CA TYR A 283 1.51 -2.42 -24.45
C TYR A 283 2.85 -2.50 -23.71
N TYR A 284 2.84 -2.97 -22.46
CA TYR A 284 4.06 -3.19 -21.69
C TYR A 284 5.02 -4.19 -22.35
N PHE A 285 4.50 -5.31 -22.85
CA PHE A 285 5.29 -6.32 -23.57
C PHE A 285 5.77 -5.79 -24.92
N LEU A 286 4.93 -5.07 -25.66
CA LEU A 286 5.34 -4.42 -26.91
C LEU A 286 6.54 -3.50 -26.68
N ARG A 287 6.48 -2.64 -25.65
CA ARG A 287 7.61 -1.75 -25.32
C ARG A 287 8.85 -2.56 -24.98
N HIS A 288 8.76 -3.63 -24.21
CA HIS A 288 9.90 -4.52 -23.93
C HIS A 288 10.51 -5.10 -25.20
N PHE A 289 9.68 -5.61 -26.12
CA PHE A 289 10.16 -6.16 -27.39
C PHE A 289 10.80 -5.11 -28.31
N CYS A 290 10.54 -3.83 -28.08
CA CYS A 290 11.11 -2.72 -28.83
C CYS A 290 12.36 -2.09 -28.18
N GLN A 291 13.01 -2.76 -27.22
CA GLN A 291 14.22 -2.23 -26.58
C GLN A 291 15.50 -2.68 -27.27
N PHE A 292 16.41 -1.73 -27.56
CA PHE A 292 17.75 -2.06 -28.07
C PHE A 292 18.63 -2.69 -27.00
N THR A 293 18.62 -2.16 -25.79
CA THR A 293 19.39 -2.69 -24.66
C THR A 293 18.71 -2.29 -23.36
N LEU A 294 18.70 -3.20 -22.40
CA LEU A 294 18.32 -2.98 -21.02
C LEU A 294 19.47 -3.42 -20.12
N HIS A 295 19.62 -2.70 -19.02
CA HIS A 295 20.68 -2.91 -18.04
C HIS A 295 20.05 -3.24 -16.69
N ALA A 296 20.51 -4.32 -16.08
CA ALA A 296 20.14 -4.70 -14.73
C ALA A 296 21.41 -4.93 -13.89
N ARG A 297 21.36 -4.56 -12.62
CA ARG A 297 22.33 -4.95 -11.60
C ARG A 297 21.62 -5.79 -10.56
N VAL A 298 22.20 -6.94 -10.25
CA VAL A 298 21.78 -7.83 -9.18
C VAL A 298 22.92 -7.92 -8.18
N ARG A 299 22.69 -7.54 -6.93
CA ARG A 299 23.70 -7.71 -5.88
C ARG A 299 23.15 -8.60 -4.78
N PHE A 300 23.89 -9.66 -4.49
CA PHE A 300 23.71 -10.46 -3.29
C PHE A 300 24.39 -9.73 -2.13
N LEU A 301 23.59 -9.21 -1.20
CA LEU A 301 24.11 -8.55 -0.01
C LEU A 301 24.67 -9.58 0.98
N PRO A 302 25.46 -9.15 1.97
CA PRO A 302 25.92 -10.03 3.04
C PRO A 302 24.77 -10.79 3.68
N LEU A 303 25.04 -12.02 4.15
CA LEU A 303 24.04 -12.84 4.80
C LEU A 303 23.58 -12.18 6.11
N HIS A 304 22.29 -11.88 6.22
CA HIS A 304 21.68 -11.35 7.44
C HIS A 304 21.37 -12.49 8.42
N MET A 305 22.11 -12.50 9.52
CA MET A 305 21.88 -13.41 10.64
C MET A 305 20.96 -12.73 11.65
N PRO A 306 19.72 -13.22 11.85
CA PRO A 306 18.76 -12.54 12.70
C PRO A 306 19.22 -12.55 14.17
N SER A 307 19.21 -11.36 14.78
CA SER A 307 19.47 -11.14 16.20
C SER A 307 18.41 -11.81 17.08
N LYS A 308 18.63 -11.88 18.40
CA LYS A 308 17.62 -12.41 19.32
C LYS A 308 16.30 -11.62 19.24
N GLU A 309 16.41 -10.30 19.19
CA GLU A 309 15.26 -9.39 19.09
C GLU A 309 14.51 -9.57 17.76
N GLU A 310 15.23 -9.75 16.65
CA GLU A 310 14.62 -9.96 15.32
C GLU A 310 13.88 -11.31 15.22
N ARG A 311 14.37 -12.34 15.92
CA ARG A 311 13.67 -13.64 16.00
C ARG A 311 12.36 -13.54 16.76
N GLU A 312 12.28 -12.65 17.73
CA GLU A 312 11.07 -12.40 18.53
C GLU A 312 10.15 -11.38 17.86
N ASN A 313 10.70 -10.49 17.02
CA ASN A 313 9.97 -9.42 16.34
C ASN A 313 10.20 -9.44 14.82
N ALA A 314 9.33 -10.16 14.11
CA ALA A 314 9.37 -10.27 12.66
C ALA A 314 9.18 -8.93 11.91
N THR A 315 8.59 -7.92 12.56
CA THR A 315 8.46 -6.57 11.96
C THR A 315 9.82 -5.88 11.96
N LEU A 316 10.52 -5.89 13.10
CA LEU A 316 11.88 -5.35 13.21
C LEU A 316 12.83 -6.03 12.22
N PHE A 317 12.74 -7.36 12.10
CA PHE A 317 13.55 -8.11 11.14
C PHE A 317 13.26 -7.69 9.69
N ALA A 318 11.98 -7.56 9.32
CA ALA A 318 11.58 -7.11 7.99
C ALA A 318 12.09 -5.68 7.69
N ASP A 319 12.02 -4.78 8.68
CA ASP A 319 12.48 -3.39 8.54
C ASP A 319 13.99 -3.29 8.40
N ASN A 320 14.77 -4.04 9.19
CA ASN A 320 16.22 -4.06 9.06
C ASN A 320 16.67 -4.56 7.69
N VAL A 321 16.11 -5.67 7.21
CA VAL A 321 16.40 -6.20 5.87
C VAL A 321 15.96 -5.23 4.76
N ARG A 322 14.82 -4.55 4.93
CA ARG A 322 14.39 -3.48 4.02
C ARG A 322 15.42 -2.36 3.94
N ASN A 323 15.89 -1.89 5.10
CA ASN A 323 16.85 -0.79 5.20
C ASN A 323 18.21 -1.15 4.58
N GLU A 324 18.65 -2.39 4.70
CA GLU A 324 19.89 -2.86 4.03
C GLU A 324 19.80 -2.79 2.51
N ILE A 325 18.66 -3.22 1.94
CA ILE A 325 18.43 -3.16 0.49
C ILE A 325 18.30 -1.70 0.04
N ALA A 326 17.56 -0.88 0.80
CA ALA A 326 17.37 0.54 0.52
C ALA A 326 18.70 1.30 0.50
N ALA A 327 19.59 1.02 1.47
CA ALA A 327 20.91 1.61 1.55
C ALA A 327 21.80 1.27 0.35
N ASP A 328 21.74 0.04 -0.17
CA ASP A 328 22.55 -0.38 -1.32
C ASP A 328 22.12 0.27 -2.64
N ILE A 329 20.81 0.45 -2.85
CA ILE A 329 20.29 1.09 -4.08
C ILE A 329 20.08 2.60 -3.94
N HIS A 330 20.39 3.18 -2.78
CA HIS A 330 20.15 4.58 -2.44
C HIS A 330 18.69 5.01 -2.63
N ALA A 331 17.75 4.17 -2.19
CA ALA A 331 16.32 4.44 -2.22
C ALA A 331 15.80 4.88 -0.85
N ASP A 332 14.76 5.69 -0.87
CA ASP A 332 14.00 6.01 0.35
C ASP A 332 13.12 4.84 0.76
N THR A 333 12.62 4.84 2.00
CA THR A 333 11.67 3.84 2.50
C THR A 333 10.32 4.47 2.83
N THR A 334 9.24 3.73 2.60
CA THR A 334 7.88 4.18 2.91
C THR A 334 7.02 3.07 3.51
N GLU A 335 5.96 3.44 4.22
CA GLU A 335 5.06 2.51 4.89
C GLU A 335 3.87 2.09 4.01
N HIS A 336 3.84 2.50 2.74
CA HIS A 336 2.90 1.97 1.76
C HIS A 336 2.97 0.43 1.73
N CYS A 337 1.80 -0.19 1.66
CA CYS A 337 1.60 -1.62 1.69
C CYS A 337 0.88 -2.11 0.41
N PHE A 338 0.55 -3.40 0.39
CA PHE A 338 -0.13 -4.01 -0.76
C PHE A 338 -1.51 -3.39 -1.01
N GLU A 339 -2.24 -3.07 0.05
CA GLU A 339 -3.55 -2.44 -0.05
C GLU A 339 -3.48 -1.07 -0.74
N ASP A 340 -2.44 -0.29 -0.48
CA ASP A 340 -2.22 1.01 -1.14
C ASP A 340 -2.02 0.82 -2.65
N ALA A 341 -1.21 -0.17 -3.05
CA ALA A 341 -1.02 -0.51 -4.46
C ALA A 341 -2.33 -0.94 -5.16
N MET A 342 -3.21 -1.64 -4.43
CA MET A 342 -4.52 -2.04 -4.96
C MET A 342 -5.51 -0.89 -5.05
N LEU A 343 -5.42 0.08 -4.14
CA LEU A 343 -6.21 1.30 -4.18
C LEU A 343 -5.74 2.19 -5.34
N TYR A 344 -4.43 2.34 -5.50
CA TYR A 344 -3.81 3.00 -6.65
C TYR A 344 -4.30 2.39 -7.97
N ARG A 345 -4.28 1.06 -8.08
CA ARG A 345 -4.81 0.36 -9.27
C ARG A 345 -6.28 0.69 -9.55
N SER A 346 -7.09 0.76 -8.50
CA SER A 346 -8.50 1.11 -8.63
C SER A 346 -8.68 2.53 -9.18
N ALA A 347 -7.91 3.51 -8.70
CA ALA A 347 -7.94 4.88 -9.22
C ALA A 347 -7.63 4.93 -10.72
N LEU A 348 -6.53 4.31 -11.13
CA LEU A 348 -6.12 4.27 -12.55
C LEU A 348 -7.20 3.64 -13.45
N ASN A 349 -7.89 2.60 -12.98
CA ASN A 349 -8.96 1.93 -13.73
C ASN A 349 -10.21 2.80 -13.87
N ILE A 350 -10.50 3.65 -12.88
CA ILE A 350 -11.64 4.56 -12.91
C ILE A 350 -11.34 5.72 -13.88
N GLU A 351 -10.15 6.33 -13.79
CA GLU A 351 -9.68 7.36 -14.73
C GLU A 351 -9.78 6.87 -16.19
N GLU A 352 -9.36 5.64 -16.50
CA GLU A 352 -9.45 5.09 -17.86
C GLU A 352 -10.90 4.97 -18.37
N LYS A 353 -11.87 4.71 -17.49
CA LYS A 353 -13.28 4.68 -17.90
C LYS A 353 -13.82 6.08 -18.21
N ARG A 354 -13.31 7.11 -17.54
CA ARG A 354 -13.68 8.52 -17.79
C ARG A 354 -13.12 9.02 -19.13
N HIS A 355 -11.86 8.72 -19.42
CA HIS A 355 -11.20 9.19 -20.65
C HIS A 355 -11.18 8.10 -21.73
N LYS A 356 -11.93 8.30 -22.84
CA LYS A 356 -11.88 7.37 -24.01
C LYS A 356 -10.42 7.13 -24.43
N PRO A 357 -9.90 5.89 -24.42
CA PRO A 357 -8.49 5.66 -24.66
C PRO A 357 -8.16 5.95 -26.13
N ARG A 358 -7.34 6.96 -26.39
CA ARG A 358 -6.59 7.02 -27.66
C ARG A 358 -5.51 5.93 -27.61
N LEU A 359 -5.28 5.25 -28.73
CA LEU A 359 -4.46 4.04 -28.88
C LEU A 359 -3.00 4.15 -28.35
N PHE A 360 -2.53 5.35 -28.02
CA PHE A 360 -1.17 5.64 -27.54
C PHE A 360 -1.11 6.67 -26.39
N HIS A 361 -2.25 7.00 -25.76
CA HIS A 361 -2.24 7.98 -24.67
C HIS A 361 -1.73 7.35 -23.37
N VAL A 362 -0.54 7.75 -22.94
CA VAL A 362 -0.17 7.70 -21.52
C VAL A 362 -0.94 8.85 -20.87
N ALA A 363 -1.79 8.59 -19.87
CA ALA A 363 -2.52 9.65 -19.18
C ALA A 363 -1.56 10.78 -18.77
N LYS A 364 -1.98 12.03 -18.97
CA LYS A 364 -1.15 13.16 -18.63
C LYS A 364 -0.96 13.20 -17.11
N PRO A 365 0.09 13.89 -16.62
CA PRO A 365 0.25 14.14 -15.18
C PRO A 365 -0.98 14.83 -14.57
N GLU A 366 -1.70 15.60 -15.39
CA GLU A 366 -2.89 16.40 -15.06
C GLU A 366 -4.15 15.56 -14.78
N ASP A 367 -4.21 14.28 -15.17
CA ASP A 367 -5.42 13.44 -15.06
C ASP A 367 -5.41 12.54 -13.80
N LYS A 368 -4.64 12.86 -12.75
CA LYS A 368 -4.30 11.91 -11.68
C LYS A 368 -4.86 12.30 -10.32
N ILE A 369 -5.58 11.37 -9.71
CA ILE A 369 -5.82 11.37 -8.27
C ILE A 369 -4.47 11.11 -7.59
N ASP A 370 -3.94 12.08 -6.84
CA ASP A 370 -2.69 11.88 -6.11
C ASP A 370 -2.90 11.02 -4.86
N LEU A 371 -2.56 9.75 -5.00
CA LEU A 371 -2.54 8.78 -3.90
C LEU A 371 -1.12 8.56 -3.36
N GLY A 372 -0.12 9.34 -3.81
CA GLY A 372 1.29 9.12 -3.49
C GLY A 372 1.66 9.38 -2.04
N GLY A 373 0.92 10.25 -1.36
CA GLY A 373 1.05 10.50 0.08
C GLY A 373 0.12 9.65 0.95
N LEU A 374 -0.68 8.76 0.34
CA LEU A 374 -1.71 8.01 1.04
C LEU A 374 -1.17 6.66 1.55
N GLU A 375 -0.94 6.59 2.86
CA GLU A 375 -0.60 5.33 3.53
C GLU A 375 -1.81 4.81 4.32
N LEU A 376 -2.49 3.77 3.83
CA LEU A 376 -3.63 3.14 4.51
C LEU A 376 -3.27 2.63 5.91
N LYS A 377 -1.99 2.34 6.17
CA LYS A 377 -1.51 2.00 7.51
C LYS A 377 -1.75 3.15 8.50
N GLN A 378 -1.42 4.40 8.12
CA GLN A 378 -1.66 5.58 8.97
C GLN A 378 -3.15 5.76 9.27
N ILE A 379 -4.01 5.50 8.27
CA ILE A 379 -5.46 5.59 8.42
C ILE A 379 -6.00 4.48 9.33
N LYS A 380 -5.52 3.25 9.18
CA LYS A 380 -5.86 2.12 10.06
C LYS A 380 -5.45 2.38 11.51
N ASP A 381 -4.41 3.18 11.75
CA ASP A 381 -3.97 3.51 13.10
C ASP A 381 -4.94 4.44 13.86
N LEU A 382 -5.86 5.13 13.18
CA LEU A 382 -6.95 5.94 13.77
C LEU A 382 -8.04 5.08 14.44
N PHE A 383 -8.07 3.78 14.17
CA PHE A 383 -9.06 2.86 14.72
C PHE A 383 -8.54 2.15 15.97
N ASP A 384 -9.46 1.84 16.88
CA ASP A 384 -9.15 1.10 18.10
C ASP A 384 -8.44 -0.22 17.76
N PRO A 385 -7.31 -0.56 18.44
CA PRO A 385 -6.51 -1.73 18.10
C PRO A 385 -7.31 -3.04 18.01
N ALA A 386 -8.33 -3.20 18.86
CA ALA A 386 -9.20 -4.37 18.86
C ALA A 386 -10.15 -4.45 17.66
N GLN A 387 -10.45 -3.31 17.02
CA GLN A 387 -11.42 -3.20 15.92
C GLN A 387 -10.75 -2.93 14.56
N ARG A 388 -9.43 -2.72 14.52
CA ARG A 388 -8.65 -2.50 13.28
C ARG A 388 -8.87 -3.55 12.18
N ALA A 389 -9.16 -4.80 12.56
CA ALA A 389 -9.43 -5.87 11.59
C ALA A 389 -10.81 -5.74 10.90
N GLN A 390 -11.73 -4.98 11.50
CA GLN A 390 -13.09 -4.70 11.03
C GLN A 390 -13.24 -3.26 10.50
N ALA A 391 -12.23 -2.42 10.73
CA ALA A 391 -12.16 -1.04 10.29
C ALA A 391 -11.71 -0.92 8.84
N LEU A 392 -12.36 -0.03 8.09
CA LEU A 392 -12.03 0.46 6.74
C LEU A 392 -11.21 -0.54 5.90
N ALA A 393 -11.87 -1.60 5.46
CA ALA A 393 -11.23 -2.58 4.60
C ALA A 393 -10.85 -1.94 3.26
N LEU A 394 -9.93 -2.57 2.52
CA LEU A 394 -9.61 -2.16 1.14
C LEU A 394 -10.88 -2.05 0.26
N LYS A 395 -11.91 -2.85 0.54
CA LYS A 395 -13.20 -2.75 -0.15
C LYS A 395 -13.88 -1.41 0.12
N ASP A 396 -13.82 -0.92 1.35
CA ASP A 396 -14.45 0.33 1.76
C ASP A 396 -13.72 1.53 1.15
N ALA A 397 -12.38 1.53 1.21
CA ALA A 397 -11.56 2.56 0.58
C ALA A 397 -11.79 2.65 -0.95
N LYS A 398 -11.99 1.51 -1.62
CA LYS A 398 -12.34 1.48 -3.05
C LYS A 398 -13.71 2.08 -3.35
N VAL A 399 -14.70 1.84 -2.49
CA VAL A 399 -16.03 2.44 -2.64
C VAL A 399 -15.95 3.95 -2.43
N ILE A 400 -15.21 4.41 -1.42
CA ILE A 400 -15.00 5.84 -1.16
C ILE A 400 -14.31 6.49 -2.37
N LEU A 401 -13.32 5.82 -2.96
CA LEU A 401 -12.65 6.29 -4.18
C LEU A 401 -13.61 6.40 -5.37
N GLU A 402 -14.48 5.42 -5.60
CA GLU A 402 -15.50 5.51 -6.65
C GLU A 402 -16.42 6.72 -6.45
N ARG A 403 -16.79 7.01 -5.19
CA ARG A 403 -17.63 8.19 -4.85
C ARG A 403 -16.89 9.51 -4.94
N PHE A 404 -15.63 9.56 -4.52
CA PHE A 404 -14.77 10.73 -4.69
C PHE A 404 -14.72 11.11 -6.15
N VAL A 405 -14.44 10.14 -7.02
CA VAL A 405 -14.41 10.37 -8.46
C VAL A 405 -15.79 10.79 -8.96
N GLU A 406 -16.90 10.18 -8.53
CA GLU A 406 -18.24 10.64 -8.92
C GLU A 406 -18.55 12.08 -8.49
N ALA A 407 -17.98 12.55 -7.38
CA ALA A 407 -18.16 13.90 -6.84
C ALA A 407 -17.33 14.94 -7.59
N ASP A 408 -16.08 14.61 -7.92
CA ASP A 408 -15.17 15.37 -8.78
C ASP A 408 -15.75 15.43 -10.22
N THR A 409 -16.45 16.51 -10.54
CA THR A 409 -17.19 16.65 -11.80
C THR A 409 -16.38 17.24 -12.92
N ASP A 410 -15.37 18.06 -12.61
CA ASP A 410 -14.49 18.67 -13.61
C ASP A 410 -13.22 17.84 -13.90
N GLY A 411 -12.92 16.85 -13.06
CA GLY A 411 -11.84 15.89 -13.23
C GLY A 411 -10.48 16.44 -12.82
N ASP A 412 -10.42 17.47 -11.97
CA ASP A 412 -9.17 18.08 -11.52
C ASP A 412 -8.43 17.25 -10.45
N GLY A 413 -9.07 16.19 -9.94
CA GLY A 413 -8.52 15.29 -8.94
C GLY A 413 -8.74 15.74 -7.49
N PHE A 414 -9.51 16.80 -7.29
CA PHE A 414 -9.95 17.34 -6.02
C PHE A 414 -11.48 17.42 -5.98
N VAL A 415 -12.05 17.76 -4.82
CA VAL A 415 -13.48 18.02 -4.69
C VAL A 415 -13.67 19.40 -4.06
N ASP A 416 -14.27 20.32 -4.79
CA ASP A 416 -14.58 21.65 -4.29
C ASP A 416 -15.87 21.68 -3.43
N LEU A 417 -16.15 22.80 -2.76
CA LEU A 417 -17.34 22.93 -1.90
C LEU A 417 -18.66 22.69 -2.68
N PRO A 418 -18.91 23.31 -3.84
CA PRO A 418 -20.08 22.99 -4.66
C PRO A 418 -20.25 21.51 -5.03
N GLU A 419 -19.17 20.85 -5.43
CA GLU A 419 -19.12 19.42 -5.78
C GLU A 419 -19.42 18.56 -4.57
N PHE A 420 -18.76 18.84 -3.45
CA PHE A 420 -18.99 18.19 -2.18
C PHE A 420 -20.46 18.32 -1.78
N ALA A 421 -21.01 19.53 -1.75
CA ALA A 421 -22.39 19.81 -1.38
C ALA A 421 -23.39 19.03 -2.25
N ARG A 422 -23.16 18.99 -3.57
CA ARG A 422 -23.98 18.18 -4.50
C ARG A 422 -23.88 16.69 -4.19
N ALA A 423 -22.68 16.18 -3.96
CA ALA A 423 -22.44 14.77 -3.66
C ALA A 423 -23.07 14.32 -2.32
N VAL A 424 -23.07 15.20 -1.32
CA VAL A 424 -23.69 14.93 -0.01
C VAL A 424 -25.20 15.21 0.00
N GLY A 425 -25.73 15.96 -0.96
CA GLY A 425 -27.16 16.28 -1.10
C GLY A 425 -27.60 17.54 -0.35
N PHE A 426 -26.67 18.46 -0.12
CA PHE A 426 -26.91 19.78 0.48
C PHE A 426 -26.92 20.88 -0.59
N ASP A 427 -27.50 22.02 -0.24
CA ASP A 427 -27.36 23.24 -1.02
C ASP A 427 -25.91 23.77 -0.86
N PRO A 428 -25.17 24.08 -1.94
CA PRO A 428 -23.84 24.70 -1.86
C PRO A 428 -23.77 25.95 -0.99
N GLU A 429 -24.87 26.72 -0.90
CA GLU A 429 -24.95 27.92 -0.07
C GLU A 429 -25.32 27.63 1.40
N SER A 430 -25.56 26.36 1.74
CA SER A 430 -25.90 26.01 3.12
C SER A 430 -24.68 26.08 4.04
N ASP A 431 -24.86 26.71 5.20
CA ASP A 431 -23.86 26.74 6.27
C ASP A 431 -23.43 25.33 6.71
N GLN A 432 -24.33 24.35 6.57
CA GLN A 432 -24.06 22.95 6.89
C GLN A 432 -23.08 22.31 5.90
N ALA A 433 -23.21 22.58 4.59
CA ALA A 433 -22.27 22.09 3.59
C ALA A 433 -20.88 22.68 3.82
N ARG A 434 -20.79 23.98 4.10
CA ARG A 434 -19.53 24.69 4.38
C ARG A 434 -18.78 24.10 5.57
N ARG A 435 -19.48 23.87 6.69
CA ARG A 435 -18.89 23.30 7.91
C ARG A 435 -18.39 21.86 7.69
N LEU A 436 -19.19 21.05 7.01
CA LEU A 436 -18.81 19.67 6.74
C LEU A 436 -17.65 19.60 5.75
N PHE A 437 -17.59 20.53 4.78
CA PHE A 437 -16.46 20.65 3.87
C PHE A 437 -15.16 21.00 4.61
N GLN A 438 -15.19 22.02 5.47
CA GLN A 438 -14.06 22.42 6.32
C GLN A 438 -13.55 21.29 7.23
N PHE A 439 -14.40 20.33 7.59
CA PHE A 439 -13.96 19.16 8.32
C PHE A 439 -13.04 18.25 7.49
N PHE A 440 -13.34 18.08 6.20
CA PHE A 440 -12.51 17.26 5.32
C PHE A 440 -11.29 18.02 4.82
N ASP A 441 -11.43 19.31 4.48
CA ASP A 441 -10.35 20.21 4.03
C ASP A 441 -9.47 20.64 5.22
N ARG A 442 -8.51 19.79 5.60
CA ARG A 442 -7.71 19.97 6.83
C ARG A 442 -6.57 20.93 6.63
N ASP A 443 -6.07 21.04 5.40
CA ASP A 443 -5.03 22.00 5.05
C ASP A 443 -5.58 23.39 4.66
N MET A 444 -6.92 23.54 4.66
CA MET A 444 -7.64 24.75 4.30
C MET A 444 -7.29 25.25 2.90
N SER A 445 -7.00 24.32 1.99
CA SER A 445 -6.73 24.64 0.59
C SER A 445 -7.98 25.09 -0.16
N GLY A 446 -9.17 24.90 0.42
CA GLY A 446 -10.46 25.15 -0.22
C GLY A 446 -10.87 24.00 -1.15
N MET A 447 -10.13 22.90 -1.14
CA MET A 447 -10.29 21.71 -1.97
C MET A 447 -10.12 20.48 -1.08
N ILE A 448 -10.91 19.43 -1.29
CA ILE A 448 -10.73 18.16 -0.57
C ILE A 448 -9.96 17.20 -1.47
N ASP A 449 -8.79 16.75 -1.02
CA ASP A 449 -8.08 15.64 -1.68
C ASP A 449 -8.62 14.26 -1.23
N PHE A 450 -8.25 13.18 -1.93
CA PHE A 450 -8.74 11.86 -1.58
C PHE A 450 -8.24 11.35 -0.21
N ARG A 451 -7.04 11.73 0.22
CA ARG A 451 -6.48 11.37 1.54
C ARG A 451 -7.26 12.04 2.66
N GLU A 452 -7.57 13.31 2.50
CA GLU A 452 -8.40 14.12 3.38
C GLU A 452 -9.80 13.54 3.52
N LEU A 453 -10.44 13.23 2.38
CA LEU A 453 -11.73 12.54 2.38
C LEU A 453 -11.65 11.21 3.13
N LEU A 454 -10.68 10.36 2.82
CA LEU A 454 -10.55 9.03 3.43
C LEU A 454 -10.23 9.12 4.94
N THR A 455 -9.43 10.10 5.35
CA THR A 455 -9.07 10.35 6.75
C THR A 455 -10.25 10.90 7.53
N GLY A 456 -10.98 11.86 6.98
CA GLY A 456 -12.23 12.34 7.55
C GLY A 456 -13.24 11.20 7.69
N MET A 457 -13.34 10.32 6.69
CA MET A 457 -14.20 9.14 6.72
C MET A 457 -13.81 8.12 7.78
N ALA A 458 -12.52 7.89 7.97
CA ALA A 458 -12.03 7.02 9.02
C ALA A 458 -12.35 7.59 10.41
N THR A 459 -12.23 8.90 10.59
CA THR A 459 -12.45 9.59 11.86
C THR A 459 -13.90 9.49 12.35
N VAL A 460 -14.87 9.59 11.44
CA VAL A 460 -16.31 9.53 11.76
C VAL A 460 -16.87 8.12 11.81
N HIS A 461 -16.07 7.11 11.47
CA HIS A 461 -16.52 5.72 11.42
C HIS A 461 -16.90 5.19 12.83
N PRO A 462 -17.92 4.33 12.99
CA PRO A 462 -18.34 3.81 14.30
C PRO A 462 -17.25 3.12 15.11
N PHE A 463 -16.23 2.58 14.45
CA PHE A 463 -15.08 1.87 15.06
C PHE A 463 -13.83 2.73 15.29
N SER A 464 -13.88 4.04 15.00
CA SER A 464 -12.77 4.94 15.29
C SER A 464 -12.61 5.15 16.80
N SER A 465 -11.38 5.43 17.22
CA SER A 465 -11.08 5.58 18.64
C SER A 465 -11.93 6.70 19.26
N SER A 466 -12.39 6.52 20.49
CA SER A 466 -13.15 7.57 21.20
C SER A 466 -12.36 8.89 21.25
N LYS A 467 -11.03 8.82 21.33
CA LYS A 467 -10.15 10.01 21.33
C LYS A 467 -10.21 10.76 20.00
N ASP A 468 -10.17 10.07 18.86
CA ASP A 468 -10.23 10.70 17.54
C ASP A 468 -11.64 11.22 17.22
N LYS A 469 -12.70 10.53 17.67
CA LYS A 469 -14.08 11.05 17.60
C LYS A 469 -14.28 12.31 18.42
N ILE A 470 -13.66 12.37 19.61
CA ILE A 470 -13.73 13.55 20.47
C ILE A 470 -12.94 14.70 19.88
N ARG A 471 -11.74 14.43 19.35
CA ARG A 471 -10.97 15.45 18.61
C ARG A 471 -11.75 15.97 17.41
N PHE A 472 -12.43 15.10 16.69
CA PHE A 472 -13.33 15.48 15.60
C PHE A 472 -14.50 16.34 16.07
N ALA A 473 -15.19 15.93 17.14
CA ALA A 473 -16.27 16.72 17.68
C ALA A 473 -15.76 18.12 18.07
N PHE A 474 -14.57 18.21 18.69
CA PHE A 474 -13.92 19.47 19.03
C PHE A 474 -13.60 20.34 17.81
N GLU A 475 -12.92 19.79 16.79
CA GLU A 475 -12.62 20.48 15.53
C GLU A 475 -13.90 20.94 14.79
N LEU A 476 -15.02 20.24 14.96
CA LEU A 476 -16.31 20.65 14.41
C LEU A 476 -16.95 21.81 15.20
N TYR A 477 -16.61 21.96 16.48
CA TYR A 477 -17.09 23.06 17.32
C TYR A 477 -16.28 24.35 17.11
N ASP A 478 -14.97 24.25 16.94
CA ASP A 478 -14.03 25.34 16.67
C ASP A 478 -14.22 25.87 15.23
N GLN A 479 -14.99 26.94 15.06
CA GLN A 479 -15.39 27.48 13.73
C GLN A 479 -14.37 28.47 13.18
N ASP A 480 -13.63 29.15 14.04
CA ASP A 480 -12.59 30.09 13.64
C ASP A 480 -11.19 29.47 13.55
N GLY A 481 -11.06 28.19 13.94
CA GLY A 481 -9.84 27.39 13.81
C GLY A 481 -8.74 27.82 14.76
N ASP A 482 -9.09 28.50 15.85
CA ASP A 482 -8.13 29.06 16.81
C ASP A 482 -7.58 28.01 17.80
N GLY A 483 -8.03 26.76 17.69
CA GLY A 483 -7.67 25.65 18.56
C GLY A 483 -8.44 25.64 19.88
N LEU A 484 -9.46 26.48 20.01
CA LEU A 484 -10.33 26.64 21.17
C LEU A 484 -11.79 26.59 20.71
N VAL A 485 -12.69 26.22 21.62
CA VAL A 485 -14.13 26.30 21.38
C VAL A 485 -14.72 27.38 22.25
N SER A 486 -15.18 28.46 21.62
CA SER A 486 -15.83 29.59 22.29
C SER A 486 -17.28 29.28 22.70
N GLU A 487 -17.82 30.08 23.62
CA GLU A 487 -19.21 29.96 24.08
C GLU A 487 -20.20 30.21 22.93
N SER A 488 -19.93 31.19 22.05
CA SER A 488 -20.77 31.47 20.90
C SER A 488 -20.73 30.33 19.87
N GLU A 489 -19.61 29.66 19.69
CA GLU A 489 -19.47 28.50 18.81
C GLU A 489 -20.26 27.28 19.29
N LEU A 490 -20.16 26.98 20.58
CA LEU A 490 -20.99 25.99 21.27
C LEU A 490 -22.48 26.30 21.09
N TRP A 491 -22.90 27.54 21.33
CA TRP A 491 -24.29 27.96 21.20
C TRP A 491 -24.81 27.89 19.77
N ARG A 492 -24.01 28.33 18.78
CA ARG A 492 -24.40 28.40 17.37
C ARG A 492 -24.59 27.01 16.75
N LEU A 493 -23.75 26.04 17.12
CA LEU A 493 -23.93 24.66 16.67
C LEU A 493 -25.12 23.99 17.35
N TRP A 494 -25.32 24.26 18.64
CA TRP A 494 -26.47 23.75 19.38
C TRP A 494 -27.79 24.32 18.81
N SER A 495 -27.84 25.60 18.44
CA SER A 495 -29.01 26.20 17.80
C SER A 495 -29.30 25.61 16.41
N LEU A 496 -28.26 25.38 15.60
CA LEU A 496 -28.39 24.75 14.27
C LEU A 496 -28.82 23.28 14.35
N ALA A 497 -28.41 22.55 15.39
CA ALA A 497 -28.91 21.20 15.68
C ALA A 497 -30.41 21.22 16.01
N THR A 498 -30.87 22.26 16.72
CA THR A 498 -32.27 22.41 17.17
C THR A 498 -33.24 22.94 16.11
N GLU A 499 -32.82 23.81 15.18
CA GLU A 499 -33.73 24.45 14.21
C GLU A 499 -34.12 23.56 13.02
N SER A 500 -33.33 22.52 12.72
CA SER A 500 -33.59 21.61 11.58
C SER A 500 -34.34 20.31 11.95
N SER A 501 -34.78 20.15 13.21
CA SER A 501 -35.56 18.99 13.69
C SER A 501 -37.01 19.39 13.94
N ASN A 502 -37.91 19.15 12.97
CA ASN A 502 -39.34 19.39 13.13
C ASN A 502 -40.03 18.30 14.00
N SER A 503 -39.49 17.97 15.17
CA SER A 503 -40.09 17.02 16.10
C SER A 503 -39.92 17.41 17.56
N GLN A 504 -41.07 17.45 18.22
CA GLN A 504 -41.37 17.84 19.60
C GLN A 504 -40.64 17.01 20.68
N ARG A 505 -39.31 16.99 20.71
CA ARG A 505 -38.56 16.21 21.72
C ARG A 505 -37.47 16.93 22.50
N PHE A 506 -37.39 18.26 22.44
CA PHE A 506 -36.45 19.01 23.28
C PHE A 506 -37.14 20.20 23.97
N THR A 507 -37.25 20.12 25.29
CA THR A 507 -37.92 21.09 26.19
C THR A 507 -36.96 22.21 26.60
N LYS A 508 -37.47 23.20 27.36
CA LYS A 508 -36.65 24.25 28.01
C LYS A 508 -35.46 23.68 28.83
N ASP A 509 -35.51 22.42 29.22
CA ASP A 509 -34.48 21.74 30.02
C ASP A 509 -33.15 21.58 29.28
N SER A 510 -33.14 21.31 27.97
CA SER A 510 -31.87 21.08 27.26
C SER A 510 -31.05 22.37 27.08
N ARG A 511 -31.72 23.54 27.02
CA ARG A 511 -31.03 24.85 27.08
C ARG A 511 -30.46 25.12 28.46
N GLN A 512 -31.08 24.58 29.50
CA GLN A 512 -30.60 24.70 30.87
C GLN A 512 -29.40 23.77 31.08
N GLU A 513 -29.41 22.55 30.55
CA GLU A 513 -28.28 21.60 30.60
C GLU A 513 -27.01 22.17 29.97
N LEU A 514 -27.09 22.80 28.79
CA LEU A 514 -25.93 23.44 28.16
C LEU A 514 -25.40 24.61 28.99
N ARG A 515 -26.29 25.43 29.57
CA ARG A 515 -25.91 26.51 30.50
C ARG A 515 -25.27 25.96 31.76
N ASP A 516 -25.78 24.86 32.28
CA ASP A 516 -25.26 24.21 33.48
C ASP A 516 -23.87 23.63 33.21
N LEU A 517 -23.63 23.05 32.02
CA LEU A 517 -22.32 22.60 31.55
C LEU A 517 -21.32 23.76 31.45
N ILE A 518 -21.70 24.86 30.77
CA ILE A 518 -20.90 26.09 30.65
C ILE A 518 -20.56 26.65 32.04
N SER A 519 -21.54 26.66 32.96
CA SER A 519 -21.35 27.12 34.33
C SER A 519 -20.43 26.21 35.16
N ALA A 520 -20.43 24.90 34.88
CA ALA A 520 -19.58 23.92 35.56
C ALA A 520 -18.12 24.06 35.11
N VAL A 521 -17.89 24.34 33.82
CA VAL A 521 -16.54 24.62 33.27
C VAL A 521 -15.98 25.90 33.89
N ARG A 522 -16.76 27.00 33.94
CA ARG A 522 -16.35 28.26 34.60
C ARG A 522 -15.97 28.06 36.07
N ARG A 523 -16.80 27.32 36.83
CA ARG A 523 -16.53 27.00 38.25
C ARG A 523 -15.23 26.21 38.46
N ARG A 524 -14.86 25.35 37.51
CA ARG A 524 -13.64 24.55 37.63
C ARG A 524 -12.38 25.39 37.39
N ARG A 525 -12.41 26.34 36.44
CA ARG A 525 -11.31 27.29 36.25
C ARG A 525 -11.10 28.19 37.47
N SER A 526 -12.17 28.66 38.11
CA SER A 526 -12.06 29.43 39.36
C SER A 526 -11.49 28.63 40.53
N LEU A 527 -11.71 27.31 40.57
CA LEU A 527 -11.15 26.43 41.60
C LEU A 527 -9.69 26.06 41.34
N SER A 528 -9.29 25.92 40.07
CA SER A 528 -7.89 25.68 39.67
C SER A 528 -7.00 26.91 39.85
N ALA A 529 -7.57 28.11 39.68
CA ALA A 529 -6.88 29.40 39.89
C ALA A 529 -6.76 29.80 41.38
N ALA A 530 -7.37 29.05 42.30
CA ALA A 530 -7.30 29.34 43.73
C ALA A 530 -6.02 28.82 44.42
N GLY A 531 -5.09 28.22 43.67
CA GLY A 531 -3.83 27.65 44.18
C GLY A 531 -2.56 28.41 43.79
N GLU A 532 -2.61 29.32 42.81
CA GLU A 532 -1.50 30.18 42.42
C GLU A 532 -2.03 31.60 42.21
N GLU A 533 -1.25 32.59 42.66
CA GLU A 533 -1.63 34.01 42.77
C GLU A 533 -2.49 34.50 41.60
N ALA A 534 -3.71 34.90 41.95
CA ALA A 534 -4.67 35.45 41.02
C ALA A 534 -4.15 36.75 40.40
N SER A 535 -3.73 36.69 39.14
CA SER A 535 -3.72 37.87 38.27
C SER A 535 -5.18 38.25 38.02
N GLU A 536 -5.59 39.40 38.57
CA GLU A 536 -6.86 40.08 38.32
C GLU A 536 -7.02 40.43 36.83
N THR A 537 -7.40 39.44 36.03
CA THR A 537 -8.10 39.62 34.77
C THR A 537 -9.22 38.60 34.71
N ALA A 538 -10.14 38.70 35.68
CA ALA A 538 -11.53 38.30 35.46
C ALA A 538 -12.18 39.33 34.53
N THR A 539 -11.65 39.42 33.31
CA THR A 539 -12.35 40.10 32.23
C THR A 539 -13.50 39.23 31.80
N ASP A 540 -14.61 39.89 31.53
CA ASP A 540 -15.88 39.49 30.91
C ASP A 540 -15.68 38.81 29.54
N GLY A 541 -14.78 37.83 29.50
CA GLY A 541 -14.29 37.15 28.33
C GLY A 541 -15.12 35.91 28.04
N GLU A 542 -15.42 35.73 26.77
CA GLU A 542 -16.08 34.56 26.23
C GLU A 542 -15.37 33.27 26.68
N LEU A 543 -16.13 32.27 27.16
CA LEU A 543 -15.56 31.01 27.61
C LEU A 543 -14.94 30.28 26.41
N ARG A 544 -13.62 30.08 26.41
CA ARG A 544 -12.88 29.30 25.39
C ARG A 544 -12.37 27.99 25.98
N ILE A 545 -12.78 26.85 25.40
CA ILE A 545 -12.49 25.50 25.90
C ILE A 545 -11.39 24.85 25.06
N THR A 546 -10.40 24.24 25.70
CA THR A 546 -9.33 23.47 25.03
C THR A 546 -9.74 22.04 24.71
N LEU A 547 -9.02 21.36 23.79
CA LEU A 547 -9.28 19.95 23.45
C LEU A 547 -9.21 19.01 24.67
N GLU A 548 -8.31 19.27 25.62
CA GLU A 548 -8.16 18.46 26.83
C GLU A 548 -9.35 18.62 27.78
N GLU A 549 -9.82 19.85 27.96
CA GLU A 549 -11.02 20.16 28.72
C GLU A 549 -12.26 19.55 28.06
N PHE A 550 -12.37 19.65 26.73
CA PHE A 550 -13.44 19.03 25.96
C PHE A 550 -13.43 17.50 26.07
N GLN A 551 -12.25 16.86 26.02
CA GLN A 551 -12.10 15.43 26.28
C GLN A 551 -12.56 15.03 27.68
N SER A 552 -12.23 15.82 28.70
CA SER A 552 -12.68 15.59 30.07
C SER A 552 -14.20 15.73 30.22
N LEU A 553 -14.81 16.66 29.49
CA LEU A 553 -16.27 16.88 29.49
C LEU A 553 -16.99 15.73 28.82
N VAL A 554 -16.55 15.29 27.64
CA VAL A 554 -17.15 14.16 26.93
C VAL A 554 -16.98 12.83 27.68
N ALA A 555 -15.83 12.62 28.33
CA ALA A 555 -15.59 11.41 29.11
C ALA A 555 -16.54 11.25 30.31
N ARG A 556 -17.20 12.34 30.74
CA ARG A 556 -18.15 12.37 31.86
C ARG A 556 -19.61 12.33 31.40
N ASP A 557 -19.92 12.94 30.26
CA ASP A 557 -21.25 12.93 29.64
C ASP A 557 -21.18 12.34 28.24
N SER A 558 -21.35 11.01 28.17
CA SER A 558 -21.36 10.26 26.90
C SER A 558 -22.50 10.69 25.96
N GLU A 559 -23.54 11.36 26.46
CA GLU A 559 -24.69 11.79 25.67
C GLU A 559 -24.39 12.99 24.76
N VAL A 560 -23.43 13.87 25.11
CA VAL A 560 -23.14 15.07 24.29
C VAL A 560 -22.50 14.69 22.96
N VAL A 561 -21.53 13.77 22.97
CA VAL A 561 -20.95 13.22 21.73
C VAL A 561 -21.90 12.26 21.03
N ALA A 562 -22.70 11.48 21.78
CA ALA A 562 -23.74 10.68 21.17
C ALA A 562 -24.80 11.54 20.47
N THR A 563 -25.15 12.73 20.97
CA THR A 563 -26.13 13.65 20.38
C THR A 563 -25.60 14.34 19.14
N ALA A 564 -24.33 14.78 19.16
CA ALA A 564 -23.67 15.34 17.98
C ALA A 564 -23.56 14.30 16.85
N LEU A 565 -23.12 13.09 17.18
CA LEU A 565 -23.01 11.98 16.22
C LEU A 565 -24.39 11.47 15.75
N SER A 566 -25.38 11.34 16.64
CA SER A 566 -26.73 10.87 16.27
C SER A 566 -27.56 11.90 15.48
N SER A 567 -27.27 13.20 15.66
CA SER A 567 -27.80 14.26 14.81
C SER A 567 -27.27 14.14 13.37
N MET A 568 -25.99 13.76 13.22
CA MET A 568 -25.42 13.41 11.91
C MET A 568 -26.01 12.11 11.34
N GLU A 569 -26.22 11.08 12.17
CA GLU A 569 -26.77 9.76 11.78
C GLU A 569 -28.22 9.81 11.29
N SER A 570 -29.09 10.51 12.01
CA SER A 570 -30.53 10.54 11.72
C SER A 570 -30.87 11.30 10.43
N ARG A 571 -30.06 12.30 10.07
CA ARG A 571 -30.30 13.18 8.92
C ARG A 571 -29.70 12.67 7.61
N ALA A 572 -28.58 11.97 7.68
CA ALA A 572 -28.00 11.18 6.58
C ALA A 572 -28.96 10.11 6.00
N SER A 573 -29.90 9.64 6.81
CA SER A 573 -30.85 8.57 6.48
C SER A 573 -32.11 9.05 5.74
N SER A 574 -32.41 10.36 5.77
CA SER A 574 -33.74 10.89 5.38
C SER A 574 -33.90 11.32 3.92
N ARG A 575 -32.81 11.43 3.13
CA ARG A 575 -32.87 11.78 1.71
C ARG A 575 -32.18 10.75 0.83
N ASP A 576 -32.94 10.23 -0.14
CA ASP A 576 -32.58 9.29 -1.22
C ASP A 576 -31.39 8.34 -0.96
N LYS A 577 -31.71 7.17 -0.39
CA LYS A 577 -30.78 6.08 -0.01
C LYS A 577 -29.90 5.52 -1.16
N LYS A 578 -30.08 5.98 -2.39
CA LYS A 578 -29.35 5.49 -3.57
C LYS A 578 -28.31 6.48 -4.13
N LYS A 579 -28.29 7.74 -3.70
CA LYS A 579 -27.45 8.80 -4.30
C LYS A 579 -26.60 9.63 -3.33
N SER A 580 -26.82 9.55 -2.02
CA SER A 580 -26.03 10.31 -1.03
C SER A 580 -24.71 9.61 -0.69
N PHE A 581 -23.67 10.41 -0.41
CA PHE A 581 -22.38 10.01 0.14
C PHE A 581 -22.49 9.31 1.52
N PHE A 582 -23.57 9.57 2.27
CA PHE A 582 -23.75 9.24 3.69
C PHE A 582 -24.32 7.86 4.11
N PRO A 583 -25.07 7.10 3.30
CA PRO A 583 -25.59 5.78 3.72
C PRO A 583 -24.50 4.71 3.91
N PHE A 584 -23.31 4.92 3.33
CA PHE A 584 -22.15 4.03 3.47
C PHE A 584 -21.39 4.28 4.76
N LEU A 585 -21.27 5.56 5.13
CA LEU A 585 -20.69 6.13 6.34
C LEU A 585 -21.08 5.36 7.63
N MET A 586 -22.31 4.82 7.67
CA MET A 586 -22.90 4.18 8.86
C MET A 586 -23.46 2.78 8.62
N ARG A 587 -23.02 2.07 7.57
CA ARG A 587 -23.32 0.62 7.49
C ARG A 587 -22.52 -0.10 8.57
N ARG A 588 -23.18 -0.43 9.70
CA ARG A 588 -22.78 -1.62 10.49
C ARG A 588 -22.57 -2.74 9.48
N SER A 589 -21.38 -3.30 9.41
CA SER A 589 -21.09 -4.43 8.53
C SER A 589 -22.16 -5.49 8.74
N SER A 590 -23.11 -5.61 7.81
CA SER A 590 -24.04 -6.72 7.77
C SER A 590 -23.29 -7.91 7.16
N SER A 591 -22.22 -8.34 7.83
CA SER A 591 -21.61 -9.65 7.69
C SER A 591 -22.03 -10.49 8.90
N SER A 592 -23.35 -10.67 9.06
CA SER A 592 -23.94 -11.72 9.89
C SER A 592 -25.30 -12.21 9.39
N ARG A 593 -25.83 -11.72 8.26
CA ARG A 593 -27.05 -12.28 7.64
C ARG A 593 -26.76 -13.44 6.68
N PHE A 594 -25.87 -14.33 7.11
CA PHE A 594 -25.78 -15.72 6.65
C PHE A 594 -25.38 -16.55 7.88
N ALA A 595 -26.22 -16.53 8.91
CA ALA A 595 -26.10 -17.40 10.08
C ALA A 595 -27.47 -17.82 10.65
N ASP A 596 -28.55 -17.05 10.43
CA ASP A 596 -29.89 -17.39 10.95
C ASP A 596 -30.91 -17.67 9.84
N ALA A 597 -30.68 -18.74 9.09
CA ALA A 597 -31.72 -19.38 8.27
C ALA A 597 -31.56 -20.90 8.34
N HIS A 598 -31.76 -21.46 9.54
CA HIS A 598 -32.41 -22.76 9.76
C HIS A 598 -32.36 -23.14 11.24
N LEU A 599 -33.22 -22.53 12.04
CA LEU A 599 -33.76 -23.14 13.26
C LEU A 599 -35.16 -22.57 13.47
N ASP A 600 -36.14 -23.20 12.83
CA ASP A 600 -37.49 -23.23 13.39
C ASP A 600 -38.03 -24.64 13.20
N GLY A 601 -38.01 -25.39 14.31
CA GLY A 601 -38.59 -26.70 14.39
C GLY A 601 -40.11 -26.57 14.50
N ARG A 602 -40.83 -27.25 13.61
CA ARG A 602 -42.08 -27.91 13.98
C ARG A 602 -42.02 -29.37 13.55
N GLU A 603 -42.33 -30.18 14.55
CA GLU A 603 -42.34 -31.63 14.62
C GLU A 603 -43.23 -32.28 13.55
N LEU A 604 -42.87 -33.50 13.13
CA LEU A 604 -43.64 -34.72 13.43
C LEU A 604 -43.11 -35.94 12.64
N ASN A 605 -42.54 -36.88 13.40
CA ASN A 605 -42.69 -38.35 13.35
C ASN A 605 -42.44 -39.20 12.07
N SER A 606 -41.65 -40.27 12.32
CA SER A 606 -41.74 -41.67 11.84
C SER A 606 -41.43 -42.03 10.37
N VAL A 607 -40.20 -42.54 10.13
CA VAL A 607 -39.77 -43.91 9.67
C VAL A 607 -40.75 -44.72 8.76
N PRO A 608 -40.33 -45.61 7.79
CA PRO A 608 -39.00 -46.12 7.37
C PRO A 608 -38.72 -46.17 5.83
N ALA A 609 -37.53 -46.69 5.52
CA ALA A 609 -37.05 -47.24 4.25
C ALA A 609 -38.03 -48.16 3.49
N ASP A 610 -38.16 -47.94 2.19
CA ASP A 610 -38.10 -48.94 1.09
C ASP A 610 -38.66 -48.32 -0.20
N ALA A 611 -37.83 -48.21 -1.26
CA ALA A 611 -38.25 -48.34 -2.66
C ALA A 611 -37.05 -48.23 -3.60
N LYS A 612 -36.56 -49.40 -4.00
CA LYS A 612 -35.79 -49.63 -5.23
C LYS A 612 -36.60 -49.24 -6.48
N GLN A 613 -35.85 -48.90 -7.52
CA GLN A 613 -36.16 -49.06 -8.95
C GLN A 613 -37.12 -48.06 -9.64
N GLN A 614 -36.77 -47.81 -10.90
CA GLN A 614 -37.42 -46.96 -11.92
C GLN A 614 -37.02 -45.48 -11.81
N SER A 615 -36.31 -44.84 -12.75
CA SER A 615 -36.28 -45.04 -14.20
C SER A 615 -34.97 -44.52 -14.79
N LEU A 616 -34.29 -45.40 -15.52
CA LEU A 616 -33.43 -45.05 -16.63
C LEU A 616 -34.32 -44.68 -17.83
N LYS A 617 -34.01 -43.56 -18.47
CA LYS A 617 -34.07 -43.28 -19.93
C LYS A 617 -34.65 -41.89 -20.23
N LYS A 618 -34.04 -41.29 -21.27
CA LYS A 618 -34.41 -40.14 -22.09
C LYS A 618 -33.70 -38.84 -21.74
N ASP A 619 -32.96 -38.17 -22.63
CA ASP A 619 -32.64 -38.35 -24.06
C ASP A 619 -31.25 -37.70 -24.25
N GLU A 620 -30.29 -38.41 -24.86
CA GLU A 620 -29.69 -38.12 -26.19
C GLU A 620 -29.10 -36.72 -26.38
#